data_AF-A0A7S4FMQ8-F1
#
_entry.id   AF-A0A7S4FMQ8-F1
#
_cell.length_a   1.000
_cell.length_b   1.000
_cell.length_c   1.000
_cell.angle_alpha   90.00
_cell.angle_beta   90.00
_cell.angle_gamma   90.00
#
_symmetry.space_group_name_H-M   'P 1'
#
loop_
_entity.id
_entity.type
_entity.pdbx_description
1 polymer ?
#
loop_
_entity_poly.entity_id
_entity_poly.type
_entity_poly.pdbx_seq_one_letter_code
_entity_poly.pdbx_strand_id
1 'polypeptide(L)'
;IQTKGPSICCVLSTTSCFAPRCPDDILAVARLCERYNVPHLINNAYGVQSEPIMKSINSAMEHGRVDCFVQSTDKNFMVPVGGSIVASGQPNIIKAIAAAYPGRASAAPIVDLFITLLTMGRNTYRMLLD
;
A
#
# COMPACT_ATOMS: atom_id res chain seq x y z
N ILE A 1 31.35 6.58 11.16
CA ILE A 1 30.13 6.46 10.32
C ILE A 1 30.60 5.92 8.97
N GLN A 2 30.40 4.62 8.73
CA GLN A 2 30.90 3.97 7.52
C GLN A 2 29.99 4.37 6.35
N THR A 3 30.52 5.20 5.46
CA THR A 3 29.87 5.62 4.23
C THR A 3 29.83 4.44 3.27
N LYS A 4 28.75 3.63 3.34
CA LYS A 4 28.38 2.77 2.22
C LYS A 4 28.19 3.70 1.00
N GLY A 5 28.73 3.31 -0.16
CA GLY A 5 28.42 3.98 -1.44
C GLY A 5 26.91 4.03 -1.70
N PRO A 6 26.42 4.55 -2.83
CA PRO A 6 24.97 4.74 -3.06
C PRO A 6 24.24 3.38 -3.11
N SER A 7 23.82 2.89 -1.94
CA SER A 7 22.97 1.72 -1.79
C SER A 7 21.54 2.17 -1.99
N ILE A 8 20.85 1.58 -2.97
CA ILE A 8 19.44 1.87 -3.22
C ILE A 8 18.64 1.51 -1.96
N CYS A 9 17.98 2.51 -1.36
CA CYS A 9 17.15 2.30 -0.17
C CYS A 9 15.95 1.40 -0.50
N CYS A 10 15.19 1.78 -1.53
CA CYS A 10 14.11 0.99 -2.11
C CYS A 10 13.77 1.53 -3.51
N VAL A 11 13.00 0.75 -4.26
CA VAL A 11 12.19 1.25 -5.38
C VAL A 11 10.82 1.62 -4.85
N LEU A 12 10.34 2.82 -5.19
CA LEU A 12 9.00 3.30 -4.88
C LEU A 12 8.17 3.38 -6.17
N SER A 13 7.35 2.37 -6.43
CA SER A 13 6.42 2.36 -7.57
C SER A 13 5.07 2.96 -7.17
N THR A 14 4.28 3.38 -8.15
CA THR A 14 2.96 4.00 -7.96
C THR A 14 1.93 3.38 -8.91
N THR A 15 0.84 2.86 -8.36
CA THR A 15 -0.27 2.30 -9.13
C THR A 15 -1.23 3.42 -9.56
N SER A 16 -2.17 3.79 -8.70
CA SER A 16 -3.17 4.82 -8.97
C SER A 16 -2.49 6.20 -9.11
N CYS A 17 -2.69 6.86 -10.26
CA CYS A 17 -2.05 8.13 -10.59
C CYS A 17 -2.92 8.96 -11.56
N PHE A 18 -2.61 10.26 -11.64
CA PHE A 18 -3.34 11.17 -12.51
C PHE A 18 -2.95 10.94 -13.98
N ALA A 19 -3.95 10.90 -14.86
CA ALA A 19 -3.73 10.89 -16.30
C ALA A 19 -2.91 12.12 -16.74
N PRO A 20 -2.06 12.01 -17.77
CA PRO A 20 -1.93 10.88 -18.70
C PRO A 20 -0.99 9.76 -18.22
N ARG A 21 -0.45 9.83 -16.99
CA ARG A 21 0.36 8.74 -16.43
C ARG A 21 -0.51 7.50 -16.22
N CYS A 22 0.06 6.33 -16.48
CA CYS A 22 -0.53 5.04 -16.15
C CYS A 22 0.12 4.43 -14.89
N PRO A 23 -0.54 3.48 -14.23
CA PRO A 23 0.10 2.65 -13.21
C PRO A 23 1.42 2.07 -13.69
N ASP A 24 2.42 2.02 -12.82
CA ASP A 24 3.67 1.31 -13.13
C ASP A 24 3.41 -0.18 -13.35
N ASP A 25 4.27 -0.83 -14.14
CA ASP A 25 4.32 -2.28 -14.22
C ASP A 25 4.97 -2.85 -12.95
N ILE A 26 4.18 -2.88 -11.88
CA ILE A 26 4.65 -3.28 -10.55
C ILE A 26 5.09 -4.74 -10.48
N LEU A 27 4.62 -5.62 -11.38
CA LEU A 27 5.08 -7.00 -11.48
C LEU A 27 6.50 -7.06 -12.05
N ALA A 28 6.75 -6.34 -13.16
CA ALA A 28 8.10 -6.25 -13.71
C ALA A 28 9.08 -5.61 -12.70
N VAL A 29 8.65 -4.55 -12.01
CA VAL A 29 9.44 -3.90 -10.95
C VAL A 29 9.71 -4.87 -9.79
N ALA A 30 8.71 -5.64 -9.33
CA ALA A 30 8.88 -6.60 -8.24
C ALA A 30 9.88 -7.70 -8.61
N ARG A 31 9.88 -8.20 -9.85
CA ARG A 31 10.87 -9.17 -10.35
C ARG A 31 12.28 -8.60 -10.41
N LEU A 32 12.42 -7.33 -10.79
CA LEU A 32 13.71 -6.63 -10.75
C LEU A 32 14.20 -6.47 -9.31
N CYS A 33 13.32 -6.04 -8.41
CA CYS A 33 13.64 -5.85 -7.00
C CYS A 33 14.06 -7.17 -6.33
N GLU A 34 13.42 -8.28 -6.70
CA GLU A 34 13.84 -9.62 -6.28
C GLU A 34 15.24 -9.97 -6.82
N ARG A 35 15.43 -9.85 -8.14
CA ARG A 35 16.72 -10.17 -8.81
C ARG A 35 17.90 -9.41 -8.23
N TYR A 36 17.73 -8.13 -7.94
CA TYR A 36 18.80 -7.27 -7.42
C TYR A 36 18.81 -7.14 -5.91
N ASN A 37 17.92 -7.87 -5.20
CA ASN A 37 17.76 -7.81 -3.75
C ASN A 37 17.58 -6.37 -3.22
N VAL A 38 16.74 -5.58 -3.90
CA VAL A 38 16.41 -4.20 -3.55
C VAL A 38 14.99 -4.17 -2.96
N PRO A 39 14.74 -3.47 -1.84
CA PRO A 39 13.39 -3.35 -1.30
C PRO A 39 12.42 -2.66 -2.26
N HIS A 40 11.15 -3.06 -2.24
CA HIS A 40 10.11 -2.50 -3.09
C HIS A 40 8.90 -2.06 -2.26
N LEU A 41 8.58 -0.78 -2.33
CA LEU A 41 7.39 -0.17 -1.73
C LEU A 41 6.45 0.28 -2.84
N ILE A 42 5.18 -0.07 -2.73
CA ILE A 42 4.15 0.36 -3.69
C ILE A 42 3.30 1.47 -3.04
N ASN A 43 3.32 2.65 -3.65
CA ASN A 43 2.31 3.68 -3.41
C ASN A 43 1.01 3.29 -4.12
N ASN A 44 0.08 2.68 -3.39
CA ASN A 44 -1.22 2.30 -3.91
C ASN A 44 -2.28 3.39 -3.74
N ALA A 45 -2.04 4.44 -2.95
CA ALA A 45 -2.93 5.59 -2.69
C ALA A 45 -4.44 5.25 -2.78
N TYR A 46 -5.07 5.47 -3.93
CA TYR A 46 -6.51 5.27 -4.20
C TYR A 46 -6.81 4.05 -5.10
N GLY A 47 -5.93 3.05 -5.09
CA GLY A 47 -6.02 1.87 -5.94
C GLY A 47 -6.83 0.71 -5.36
N VAL A 48 -7.30 0.78 -4.10
CA VAL A 48 -8.13 -0.30 -3.53
C VAL A 48 -9.45 -0.42 -4.30
N GLN A 49 -9.98 0.71 -4.75
CA GLN A 49 -11.21 0.75 -5.53
C GLN A 49 -11.09 0.19 -6.95
N SER A 50 -9.89 -0.24 -7.37
CA SER A 50 -9.63 -0.76 -8.71
C SER A 50 -9.23 -2.23 -8.64
N GLU A 51 -10.13 -3.11 -9.06
CA GLU A 51 -9.88 -4.55 -9.10
C GLU A 51 -8.62 -4.92 -9.94
N PRO A 52 -8.38 -4.33 -11.13
CA PRO A 52 -7.16 -4.59 -11.89
C PRO A 52 -5.86 -4.23 -11.14
N ILE A 53 -5.86 -3.10 -10.42
CA ILE A 53 -4.70 -2.68 -9.63
C ILE A 53 -4.46 -3.67 -8.48
N MET A 54 -5.51 -4.06 -7.76
CA MET A 54 -5.38 -5.01 -6.65
C MET A 54 -4.95 -6.41 -7.12
N LYS A 55 -5.44 -6.87 -8.28
CA LYS A 55 -4.94 -8.11 -8.93
C LYS A 55 -3.46 -8.00 -9.31
N SER A 56 -3.03 -6.85 -9.81
CA SER A 56 -1.62 -6.60 -10.15
C SER A 56 -0.72 -6.63 -8.91
N ILE A 57 -1.16 -6.05 -7.79
CA ILE A 57 -0.44 -6.12 -6.51
C ILE A 57 -0.31 -7.56 -6.03
N ASN A 58 -1.40 -8.34 -6.05
CA ASN A 58 -1.34 -9.75 -5.66
C ASN A 58 -0.32 -10.53 -6.54
N SER A 59 -0.38 -10.35 -7.85
CA SER A 59 0.56 -11.00 -8.76
C SER A 59 2.02 -10.58 -8.49
N ALA A 60 2.27 -9.29 -8.24
CA ALA A 60 3.60 -8.77 -7.90
C ALA A 60 4.14 -9.34 -6.57
N MET A 61 3.27 -9.54 -5.57
CA MET A 61 3.62 -10.16 -4.30
C MET A 61 3.89 -11.67 -4.43
N GLU A 62 3.17 -12.36 -5.31
CA GLU A 62 3.33 -13.81 -5.54
C GLU A 62 4.57 -14.15 -6.39
N HIS A 63 4.92 -13.28 -7.35
CA HIS A 63 5.90 -13.58 -8.40
C HIS A 63 7.12 -12.64 -8.40
N GLY A 64 7.39 -11.97 -7.28
CA GLY A 64 8.51 -11.07 -7.11
C GLY A 64 8.61 -10.52 -5.69
N ARG A 65 9.42 -9.48 -5.51
CA ARG A 65 9.60 -8.82 -4.22
C ARG A 65 8.72 -7.58 -4.10
N VAL A 66 7.84 -7.60 -3.11
CA VAL A 66 7.10 -6.44 -2.60
C VAL A 66 7.21 -6.46 -1.08
N ASP A 67 7.91 -5.48 -0.51
CA ASP A 67 8.14 -5.39 0.94
C ASP A 67 6.90 -4.83 1.64
N CYS A 68 6.24 -3.82 1.06
CA CYS A 68 4.95 -3.32 1.55
C CYS A 68 4.25 -2.46 0.49
N PHE A 69 2.99 -2.13 0.76
CA PHE A 69 2.22 -1.15 0.00
C PHE A 69 1.36 -0.28 0.93
N VAL A 70 1.09 0.95 0.51
CA VAL A 70 0.38 1.96 1.31
C VAL A 70 -0.84 2.49 0.57
N GLN A 71 -1.96 2.61 1.28
CA GLN A 71 -3.28 2.95 0.73
C GLN A 71 -3.93 4.02 1.62
N SER A 72 -4.56 5.03 1.03
CA SER A 72 -5.28 6.07 1.79
C SER A 72 -6.64 5.55 2.26
N THR A 73 -7.11 5.96 3.43
CA THR A 73 -8.42 5.54 3.90
C THR A 73 -9.54 6.36 3.26
N ASP A 74 -9.36 7.68 3.17
CA ASP A 74 -10.35 8.61 2.64
C ASP A 74 -10.72 8.32 1.18
N LYS A 75 -9.71 8.04 0.34
CA LYS A 75 -9.91 7.81 -1.09
C LYS A 75 -10.53 6.45 -1.44
N ASN A 76 -10.50 5.49 -0.50
CA ASN A 76 -10.92 4.11 -0.76
C ASN A 76 -12.12 3.67 0.08
N PHE A 77 -12.43 4.36 1.17
CA PHE A 77 -13.47 3.94 2.13
C PHE A 77 -14.39 5.09 2.57
N MET A 78 -14.40 6.23 1.88
CA MET A 78 -15.35 7.33 2.12
C MET A 78 -15.32 7.87 3.57
N VAL A 79 -14.12 7.97 4.16
CA VAL A 79 -13.88 8.56 5.48
C VAL A 79 -13.17 9.92 5.36
N PRO A 80 -13.14 10.75 6.42
CA PRO A 80 -12.34 11.98 6.41
C PRO A 80 -10.85 11.73 6.13
N VAL A 81 -10.20 12.73 5.54
CA VAL A 81 -8.76 12.72 5.27
C VAL A 81 -7.98 12.60 6.58
N GLY A 82 -6.97 11.73 6.62
CA GLY A 82 -6.05 11.63 7.76
C GLY A 82 -5.61 10.21 8.13
N GLY A 83 -6.11 9.18 7.44
CA GLY A 83 -5.73 7.79 7.67
C GLY A 83 -5.06 7.13 6.46
N SER A 84 -4.27 6.09 6.74
CA SER A 84 -3.73 5.19 5.72
C SER A 84 -3.62 3.77 6.26
N ILE A 85 -3.62 2.79 5.36
CA ILE A 85 -3.38 1.39 5.63
C ILE A 85 -2.01 1.03 5.04
N VAL A 86 -1.13 0.49 5.87
CA VAL A 86 0.13 -0.13 5.45
C VAL A 86 -0.05 -1.64 5.51
N ALA A 87 0.21 -2.31 4.40
CA ALA A 87 0.06 -3.76 4.29
C ALA A 87 1.32 -4.40 3.70
N SER A 88 1.57 -5.65 4.10
CA SER A 88 2.72 -6.44 3.68
C SER A 88 2.42 -7.92 3.84
N GLY A 89 3.02 -8.76 2.99
CA GLY A 89 3.03 -10.22 3.16
C GLY A 89 3.97 -10.70 4.27
N GLN A 90 4.78 -9.80 4.86
CA GLN A 90 5.79 -10.13 5.86
C GLN A 90 5.46 -9.49 7.22
N PRO A 91 5.02 -10.27 8.23
CA PRO A 91 4.65 -9.74 9.55
C PRO A 91 5.77 -8.95 10.24
N ASN A 92 7.03 -9.31 10.00
CA ASN A 92 8.18 -8.62 10.58
C ASN A 92 8.32 -7.18 10.06
N ILE A 93 7.99 -6.93 8.79
CA ILE A 93 8.01 -5.60 8.20
C ILE A 93 6.94 -4.72 8.85
N ILE A 94 5.72 -5.24 9.02
CA ILE A 94 4.64 -4.50 9.70
C ILE A 94 5.02 -4.15 11.14
N LYS A 95 5.60 -5.10 11.89
CA LYS A 95 6.07 -4.85 13.26
C LYS A 95 7.15 -3.77 13.31
N ALA A 96 8.11 -3.80 12.40
CA ALA A 96 9.16 -2.80 12.32
C ALA A 96 8.59 -1.40 12.00
N ILE A 97 7.66 -1.30 11.06
CA ILE A 97 6.98 -0.04 10.70
C ILE A 97 6.16 0.48 11.89
N ALA A 98 5.41 -0.39 12.58
CA ALA A 98 4.62 -0.01 13.75
C ALA A 98 5.51 0.51 14.90
N ALA A 99 6.65 -0.13 15.13
CA ALA A 99 7.62 0.30 16.16
C ALA A 99 8.38 1.58 15.79
N ALA A 100 8.40 1.96 14.51
CA ALA A 100 9.09 3.16 14.04
C ALA A 100 8.32 4.46 14.33
N TYR A 101 7.00 4.40 14.59
CA TYR A 101 6.22 5.59 14.90
C TYR A 101 6.48 6.06 16.34
N PRO A 102 6.97 7.30 16.54
CA PRO A 102 7.28 7.79 17.87
C PRO A 102 6.02 8.24 18.62
N GLY A 103 5.80 7.68 19.81
CA GLY A 103 4.76 8.13 20.73
C GLY A 103 3.36 7.63 20.38
N ARG A 104 2.34 8.40 20.77
CA ARG A 104 0.92 8.05 20.59
C ARG A 104 0.37 8.69 19.31
N ALA A 105 -0.60 8.03 18.69
CA ALA A 105 -1.33 8.55 17.54
C ALA A 105 -2.81 8.74 17.88
N SER A 106 -3.50 9.56 17.08
CA SER A 106 -4.96 9.70 17.17
C SER A 106 -5.66 8.40 16.76
N ALA A 107 -6.70 8.01 17.50
CA ALA A 107 -7.54 6.89 17.13
C ALA A 107 -8.63 7.25 16.10
N ALA A 108 -8.87 8.55 15.85
CA ALA A 108 -10.00 9.00 15.02
C ALA A 108 -10.03 8.35 13.61
N PRO A 109 -8.93 8.31 12.83
CA PRO A 109 -8.98 7.68 11.51
C PRO A 109 -9.27 6.17 11.54
N ILE A 110 -8.90 5.50 12.64
CA ILE A 110 -9.18 4.07 12.85
C ILE A 110 -10.66 3.87 13.18
N VAL A 111 -11.22 4.73 14.04
CA VAL A 111 -12.63 4.68 14.44
C VAL A 111 -13.54 5.00 13.25
N ASP A 112 -13.22 6.02 12.45
CA ASP A 112 -13.98 6.36 11.24
C ASP A 112 -14.02 5.18 10.26
N LEU A 113 -12.86 4.59 9.97
CA LEU A 113 -12.77 3.42 9.11
C LEU A 113 -13.56 2.23 9.67
N PHE A 114 -13.45 1.98 10.97
CA PHE A 114 -14.16 0.89 11.64
C PHE A 114 -15.67 1.04 11.54
N ILE A 115 -16.21 2.23 11.88
CA ILE A 115 -17.64 2.53 11.79
C ILE A 115 -18.12 2.40 10.35
N THR A 116 -17.37 2.94 9.38
CA THR A 116 -17.74 2.88 7.97
C THR A 116 -17.79 1.45 7.45
N LEU A 117 -16.79 0.62 7.73
CA LEU A 117 -16.77 -0.78 7.30
C LEU A 117 -17.92 -1.60 7.91
N LEU A 118 -18.25 -1.38 9.19
CA LEU A 118 -19.39 -2.03 9.83
C LEU A 118 -20.73 -1.57 9.26
N THR A 119 -20.86 -0.27 9.00
CA THR A 119 -22.10 0.34 8.50
C THR A 119 -22.37 -0.04 7.05
N MET A 120 -21.35 0.02 6.20
CA MET A 120 -21.44 -0.40 4.80
C MET A 120 -21.67 -1.90 4.70
N GLY A 121 -20.88 -2.68 5.45
CA GLY A 121 -20.81 -4.12 5.28
C GLY A 121 -20.31 -4.53 3.89
N ARG A 122 -20.14 -5.84 3.72
CA ARG A 122 -19.57 -6.43 2.49
C ARG A 122 -20.38 -6.12 1.23
N ASN A 123 -21.71 -6.13 1.34
CA ASN A 123 -22.61 -6.01 0.19
C ASN A 123 -22.56 -4.59 -0.38
N THR A 124 -22.72 -3.57 0.47
CA THR A 124 -22.63 -2.17 0.05
C THR A 124 -21.23 -1.84 -0.46
N TYR A 125 -20.17 -2.34 0.21
CA TYR A 125 -18.81 -2.10 -0.26
C TYR A 125 -18.58 -2.64 -1.67
N ARG A 126 -19.07 -3.86 -1.96
CA ARG A 126 -18.97 -4.44 -3.31
C ARG A 126 -19.78 -3.68 -4.34
N MET A 127 -21.02 -3.30 -4.00
CA MET A 127 -21.87 -2.50 -4.87
C MET A 127 -21.22 -1.16 -5.27
N LEU A 128 -20.38 -0.57 -4.42
CA LEU A 128 -19.65 0.66 -4.75
C LEU A 128 -18.39 0.45 -5.61
N LEU A 129 -17.94 -0.79 -5.76
CA LEU A 129 -16.80 -1.16 -6.61
C LEU A 129 -17.22 -1.61 -8.02
N ASP A 130 -18.50 -1.93 -8.19
CA ASP A 130 -19.14 -2.28 -9.46
C ASP A 130 -19.48 -1.02 -10.28
#